data_AF-A0A7W0R6Q6-F1
#
_entry.id   AF-A0A7W0R6Q6-F1
#
_cell.length_a   1.000
_cell.length_b   1.000
_cell.length_c   1.000
_cell.angle_alpha   90.00
_cell.angle_beta   90.00
_cell.angle_gamma   90.00
#
_symmetry.space_group_name_H-M   'P 1'
#
loop_
_entity.id
_entity.type
_entity.pdbx_description
1 polymer ?
#
loop_
_entity_poly.entity_id
_entity_poly.type
_entity_poly.pdbx_seq_one_letter_code
_entity_poly.pdbx_strand_id
1 'polypeptide(L)'
;HFGCTRKAIHADLDHHTRHPDGPIAVCNLCCYCRTHHRLKHQAPGWTRDFQADGTLTITTPTGTTRPPGPDTEPAWPAPAPVPPTPTTTIDSPIKTTAPKPDNDPPPF
;
A
#
# COMPACT_ATOMS: atom_id res chain seq x y z
N HIS A 1 12.11 -2.55 1.36
CA HIS A 1 13.02 -2.92 2.46
C HIS A 1 14.43 -2.58 2.05
N PHE A 2 15.28 -2.14 2.97
CA PHE A 2 16.61 -1.62 2.65
C PHE A 2 17.37 -2.43 1.61
N GLY A 3 17.66 -1.79 0.47
CA GLY A 3 18.45 -2.41 -0.60
C GLY A 3 17.77 -3.57 -1.34
N CYS A 4 16.46 -3.79 -1.16
CA CYS A 4 15.75 -4.81 -1.94
C CYS A 4 15.58 -4.34 -3.39
N THR A 5 16.20 -5.07 -4.32
CA THR A 5 16.14 -4.79 -5.77
C THR A 5 15.02 -5.55 -6.47
N ARG A 6 14.13 -6.25 -5.74
CA ARG A 6 13.02 -7.00 -6.35
C ARG A 6 12.00 -6.01 -6.93
N LYS A 7 11.64 -6.21 -8.20
CA LYS A 7 10.65 -5.38 -8.91
C LYS A 7 9.32 -5.32 -8.16
N ALA A 8 8.69 -4.14 -8.17
CA ALA A 8 7.40 -3.89 -7.53
C ALA A 8 6.27 -4.81 -8.02
N ILE A 9 6.29 -5.25 -9.29
CA ILE A 9 5.33 -6.21 -9.84
C ILE A 9 5.32 -7.58 -9.12
N HIS A 10 6.33 -7.86 -8.31
CA HIS A 10 6.45 -9.07 -7.50
C HIS A 10 6.29 -8.79 -6.00
N ALA A 11 5.78 -7.61 -5.65
CA ALA A 11 5.48 -7.21 -4.29
C ALA A 11 3.98 -7.32 -4.00
N ASP A 12 3.68 -7.61 -2.74
CA ASP A 12 2.34 -7.59 -2.19
C ASP A 12 2.12 -6.23 -1.49
N LEU A 13 0.91 -5.69 -1.59
CA LEU A 13 0.47 -4.56 -0.77
C LEU A 13 0.02 -5.09 0.59
N ASP A 14 0.53 -4.49 1.65
CA ASP A 14 0.18 -4.88 3.01
C ASP A 14 0.02 -3.65 3.91
N HIS A 15 -0.94 -3.73 4.85
CA HIS A 15 -1.29 -2.61 5.73
C HIS A 15 -0.17 -2.36 6.74
N HIS A 16 0.41 -1.16 6.83
CA HIS A 16 1.45 -0.84 7.82
C HIS A 16 0.94 -1.12 9.24
N THR A 17 -0.16 -0.44 9.62
CA THR A 17 -0.96 -0.78 10.80
C THR A 17 -1.98 -1.83 10.40
N ARG A 18 -1.87 -3.01 11.00
CA ARG A 18 -2.72 -4.18 10.71
C ARG A 18 -4.21 -3.81 10.85
N HIS A 19 -5.06 -4.38 9.99
CA HIS A 19 -6.50 -4.35 10.16
C HIS A 19 -6.94 -5.27 11.34
N PRO A 20 -7.87 -4.86 12.22
CA PRO A 20 -8.69 -3.64 12.15
C PRO A 20 -8.11 -2.41 12.84
N ASP A 21 -6.91 -2.52 13.42
CA ASP A 21 -6.29 -1.48 14.25
C ASP A 21 -5.89 -0.22 13.46
N GLY A 22 -5.84 -0.31 12.13
CA GLY A 22 -5.50 0.78 11.23
C GLY A 22 -6.57 1.05 10.15
N PRO A 23 -6.46 2.19 9.45
CA PRO A 23 -7.41 2.56 8.41
C PRO A 23 -7.25 1.68 7.17
N ILE A 24 -8.36 1.42 6.47
CA ILE A 24 -8.38 0.82 5.13
C ILE A 24 -8.16 1.96 4.12
N ALA A 25 -6.94 2.49 4.08
CA ALA A 25 -6.58 3.66 3.28
C ALA A 25 -5.23 3.47 2.59
N VAL A 26 -5.04 4.13 1.46
CA VAL A 26 -3.80 4.06 0.66
C VAL A 26 -2.58 4.51 1.49
N CYS A 27 -2.74 5.51 2.36
CA CYS A 27 -1.70 5.98 3.26
C CYS A 27 -1.28 4.95 4.33
N ASN A 28 -2.02 3.85 4.48
CA ASN A 28 -1.66 2.74 5.36
C ASN A 28 -1.15 1.54 4.56
N LEU A 29 -0.85 1.65 3.26
CA LEU A 29 -0.31 0.55 2.47
C LEU A 29 1.20 0.68 2.23
N CYS A 30 1.90 -0.45 2.29
CA CYS A 30 3.31 -0.57 1.96
C CYS A 30 3.54 -1.73 0.97
N CYS A 31 4.40 -1.53 -0.02
CA CYS A 31 4.82 -2.60 -0.93
C CYS A 31 5.93 -3.45 -0.31
N TYR A 32 5.69 -4.75 -0.12
CA TYR A 32 6.70 -5.70 0.33
C TYR A 32 6.86 -6.86 -0.66
N CYS A 33 8.10 -7.21 -1.02
CA CYS A 33 8.29 -8.50 -1.68
C CYS A 33 7.94 -9.64 -0.72
N ARG A 34 7.62 -10.82 -1.26
CA ARG A 34 7.21 -12.00 -0.47
C ARG A 34 8.14 -12.30 0.72
N THR A 35 9.46 -12.20 0.54
CA THR A 35 10.44 -12.41 1.62
C THR A 35 10.29 -11.37 2.73
N HIS A 36 10.18 -10.09 2.37
CA HIS A 36 10.02 -9.02 3.35
C HIS A 36 8.62 -8.98 3.97
N HIS A 37 7.60 -9.42 3.25
CA HIS A 37 6.27 -9.59 3.77
C HIS A 37 6.25 -10.68 4.86
N ARG A 38 6.97 -11.79 4.66
CA ARG A 38 7.17 -12.79 5.72
C ARG A 38 7.94 -12.24 6.91
N LEU A 39 9.06 -11.56 6.65
CA LEU A 39 9.84 -10.86 7.68
C LEU A 39 8.96 -9.87 8.47
N LYS A 40 7.93 -9.31 7.84
CA LYS A 40 6.98 -8.44 8.53
C LYS A 40 6.25 -9.10 9.68
N HIS A 41 5.72 -10.28 9.44
CA HIS A 41 4.86 -10.95 10.40
C HIS A 41 5.63 -11.89 11.32
N GLN A 42 6.81 -12.35 10.92
CA GLN A 42 7.46 -13.53 11.50
C GLN A 42 8.81 -13.24 12.17
N ALA A 43 9.27 -11.99 12.21
CA ALA A 43 10.58 -11.63 12.76
C ALA A 43 10.46 -10.77 14.02
N PRO A 44 10.51 -11.37 15.22
CA PRO A 44 10.54 -10.65 16.48
C PRO A 44 11.74 -9.69 16.56
N GLY A 45 11.58 -8.58 17.29
CA GLY A 45 12.63 -7.59 17.50
C GLY A 45 12.88 -6.64 16.32
N TRP A 46 12.26 -6.87 15.15
CA TRP A 46 12.28 -5.91 14.04
C TRP A 46 11.14 -4.90 14.17
N THR A 47 11.46 -3.62 14.30
CA THR A 47 10.46 -2.55 14.30
C THR A 47 10.45 -1.82 12.96
N ARG A 48 9.29 -1.28 12.58
CA ARG A 48 9.16 -0.39 11.43
C ARG A 48 8.28 0.78 11.80
N ASP A 49 8.59 1.91 11.19
CA ASP A 49 7.89 3.16 11.37
C ASP A 49 7.66 3.78 10.00
N PHE A 50 6.39 3.98 9.66
CA PHE A 50 5.96 4.52 8.37
C PHE A 50 5.40 5.92 8.56
N GLN A 51 6.08 6.88 7.95
CA GLN A 51 5.77 8.29 8.06
C GLN A 51 4.81 8.72 6.94
N ALA A 52 4.10 9.83 7.18
CA ALA A 52 3.09 10.34 6.25
C ALA A 52 3.64 10.78 4.88
N ASP A 53 4.95 11.05 4.81
CA ASP A 53 5.67 11.39 3.57
C ASP A 53 6.07 10.15 2.74
N GLY A 54 5.72 8.95 3.20
CA GLY A 54 6.07 7.69 2.56
C GLY A 54 7.41 7.10 3.02
N THR A 55 8.12 7.76 3.92
CA THR A 55 9.37 7.26 4.51
C THR A 55 9.09 6.03 5.38
N LEU A 56 9.74 4.90 5.06
CA LEU A 56 9.73 3.69 5.89
C LEU A 56 11.08 3.49 6.59
N THR A 57 11.10 3.74 7.90
CA THR A 57 12.25 3.45 8.76
C THR A 57 12.15 2.04 9.31
N ILE A 58 13.26 1.29 9.31
CA ILE A 58 13.32 -0.08 9.82
C ILE A 58 14.48 -0.19 10.80
N THR A 59 14.19 -0.77 11.97
CA THR A 59 15.17 -1.05 13.01
C THR A 59 15.38 -2.54 13.11
N THR A 60 16.64 -2.97 13.06
CA THR A 60 17.02 -4.37 13.29
C THR A 60 16.88 -4.72 14.78
N PRO A 61 16.86 -6.03 15.13
CA PRO A 61 16.84 -6.47 16.54
C PRO A 61 18.04 -5.97 17.35
N THR A 62 19.16 -5.65 16.70
CA THR A 62 20.35 -5.09 17.34
C THR A 62 20.30 -3.56 17.48
N GLY A 63 19.17 -2.93 17.15
CA GLY A 63 18.98 -1.48 17.25
C GLY A 63 19.50 -0.67 16.07
N THR A 64 20.01 -1.32 15.02
CA THR A 64 20.50 -0.60 13.84
C THR A 64 19.32 -0.06 13.06
N THR A 65 19.21 1.26 12.99
CA THR A 65 18.22 1.96 12.20
C THR A 65 18.87 2.48 10.94
N ARG A 66 18.22 2.27 9.79
CA ARG A 66 18.62 2.92 8.54
C ARG A 66 17.41 3.72 8.03
N PRO A 67 17.57 4.99 7.63
CA PRO A 67 16.55 5.73 6.89
C PRO A 67 16.57 5.29 5.44
N PRO A 68 15.42 5.25 4.72
CA PRO A 68 15.39 4.88 3.30
C PRO A 68 16.51 5.63 2.58
N GLY A 69 17.41 4.88 1.92
CA GLY A 69 18.45 5.52 1.14
C GLY A 69 17.79 6.38 0.05
N PRO A 70 18.43 7.48 -0.40
CA PRO A 70 17.79 8.42 -1.30
C PRO A 70 17.18 7.65 -2.45
N ASP A 71 15.86 7.75 -2.53
CA ASP A 71 15.07 7.36 -3.67
C ASP A 71 15.59 8.21 -4.82
N THR A 72 16.53 7.63 -5.59
CA THR A 72 16.69 8.02 -6.97
C THR A 72 15.44 7.54 -7.69
N GLU A 73 14.33 8.23 -7.43
CA GLU A 73 13.16 8.19 -8.31
C GLU A 73 13.70 8.53 -9.70
N PRO A 74 13.64 7.62 -10.69
CA PRO A 74 13.69 8.09 -12.06
C PRO A 74 12.53 9.08 -12.17
N ALA A 75 12.83 10.35 -12.46
CA ALA A 75 11.82 11.39 -12.54
C ALA A 75 10.65 10.87 -13.38
N TRP A 76 9.54 10.53 -12.70
CA TRP A 76 8.36 10.11 -13.42
C TRP A 76 7.96 11.32 -14.26
N PRO A 77 7.77 11.18 -15.58
CA PRO A 77 7.32 12.32 -16.36
C PRO A 77 6.05 12.84 -15.71
N ALA A 78 5.98 14.16 -15.51
CA ALA A 78 4.80 14.80 -14.97
C ALA A 78 3.57 14.26 -15.72
N PRO A 79 2.47 13.94 -15.02
CA PRO A 79 1.27 13.51 -15.69
C PRO A 79 0.94 14.54 -16.77
N ALA A 80 0.61 14.06 -17.98
CA ALA A 80 0.14 14.96 -19.03
C ALA A 80 -0.97 15.86 -18.45
N PRO A 81 -1.04 17.14 -18.83
CA PRO A 81 -2.09 18.02 -18.33
C PRO A 81 -3.43 17.33 -18.53
N VAL A 82 -4.15 17.11 -17.43
CA VAL A 82 -5.50 16.55 -17.51
C VAL A 82 -6.30 17.49 -18.42
N PRO A 83 -6.91 17.01 -19.52
CA PRO A 83 -7.87 17.84 -20.24
C PRO A 83 -8.96 18.26 -19.24
N PRO A 84 -9.51 19.49 -19.33
CA PRO A 84 -10.57 19.91 -18.43
C PRO A 84 -11.66 18.85 -18.46
N THR A 85 -11.96 18.28 -17.29
CA THR A 85 -13.04 17.30 -17.15
C THR A 85 -14.32 17.98 -17.62
N PRO A 86 -15.07 17.44 -18.60
CA PRO A 86 -16.41 17.94 -18.81
C PRO A 86 -17.17 17.71 -17.50
N THR A 87 -17.65 18.78 -16.89
CA THR A 87 -18.59 18.72 -15.77
C THR A 87 -19.86 18.08 -16.29
N THR A 88 -19.92 16.75 -16.29
CA THR A 88 -21.18 16.04 -16.43
C THR A 88 -21.92 16.22 -15.12
N THR A 89 -22.81 17.21 -15.07
CA THR A 89 -23.86 17.29 -14.07
C THR A 89 -24.62 15.96 -14.11
N ILE A 90 -24.48 15.15 -13.07
CA ILE A 90 -25.26 13.91 -12.92
C ILE A 90 -26.65 14.33 -12.45
N ASP A 91 -27.46 14.83 -13.37
CA ASP A 91 -28.90 15.03 -13.16
C ASP A 91 -29.62 13.81 -13.73
N SER A 92 -29.55 12.70 -12.99
CA SER A 92 -30.40 11.52 -13.23
C SER A 92 -30.41 10.64 -11.98
N PRO A 93 -31.59 10.28 -11.45
CA PRO A 93 -31.67 9.46 -10.24
C PRO A 93 -31.13 8.04 -10.52
N ILE A 94 -30.22 7.59 -9.66
CA ILE A 94 -29.74 6.21 -9.65
C ILE A 94 -30.95 5.30 -9.43
N LYS A 95 -31.29 4.49 -10.43
CA LYS A 95 -32.30 3.45 -10.30
C LYS A 95 -31.74 2.34 -9.41
N THR A 96 -32.06 2.39 -8.11
CA THR A 96 -31.77 1.31 -7.17
C THR A 96 -32.41 0.02 -7.68
N THR A 97 -31.59 -0.92 -8.10
CA THR A 97 -32.01 -2.30 -8.28
C THR A 97 -31.53 -3.06 -7.05
N ALA A 98 -32.44 -3.78 -6.38
CA ALA A 98 -32.13 -4.51 -5.16
C ALA A 98 -30.98 -5.50 -5.37
N PRO A 99 -30.07 -5.68 -4.39
CA PRO A 99 -29.00 -6.66 -4.49
C PRO A 99 -29.57 -8.08 -4.55
N LYS A 100 -29.03 -8.90 -5.46
CA LYS A 100 -29.27 -10.35 -5.49
C LYS A 100 -28.67 -10.96 -4.23
N PRO A 101 -29.34 -11.89 -3.53
CA PRO A 101 -28.73 -12.57 -2.38
C PRO A 101 -27.51 -13.39 -2.85
N ASP A 102 -26.36 -13.11 -2.22
CA ASP A 102 -25.11 -13.86 -2.38
C ASP A 102 -25.31 -15.27 -1.82
N ASN A 103 -25.36 -16.25 -2.72
CA ASN A 103 -25.40 -17.68 -2.39
C ASN A 103 -24.16 -18.41 -2.95
N ASP A 104 -23.01 -17.74 -3.05
CA ASP A 104 -21.78 -18.38 -3.48
C ASP A 104 -21.00 -18.90 -2.25
N PRO A 105 -20.85 -20.22 -2.06
CA PRO A 105 -20.07 -20.74 -0.95
C PRO A 105 -18.57 -20.53 -1.19
N PRO A 106 -17.78 -20.31 -0.13
CA PRO A 106 -16.34 -20.11 -0.25
C PRO A 106 -15.65 -21.37 -0.79
N PRO A 107 -14.62 -21.25 -1.64
CA PRO A 107 -13.82 -22.40 -2.05
C PRO A 107 -13.05 -22.94 -0.83
N PHE A 108 -13.09 -24.27 -0.69
CA PHE A 108 -12.45 -25.07 0.37
C PHE A 108 -10.96 -24.75 0.55
#